data_AF-J0CPR4-F1
#
_entry.id   AF-J0CPR4-F1
#
_cell.length_a   1.000
_cell.length_b   1.000
_cell.length_c   1.000
_cell.angle_alpha   90.00
_cell.angle_beta   90.00
_cell.angle_gamma   90.00
#
_symmetry.space_group_name_H-M   'P 1'
#
loop_
_entity.id
_entity.type
_entity.pdbx_description
1 polymer ?
#
loop_
_entity_poly.entity_id
_entity_poly.type
_entity_poly.pdbx_seq_one_letter_code
_entity_poly.pdbx_strand_id
1 'polypeptide(L)'
;MEGSVSYLPVAPPAWARLARDDLTSYALVDPIPSRFSIGDQARCACGGAPKPSAPVEEKACLVFTTSRAFRARIEVRRCGLCLRCCGPDIREFGLFNYNNFRLYSHELLNSFTSCMANFEAPFHGFRKHVSHSYAEHQSPVPFVSDTTWRAVWFSFLRIQQLINSFACSKCGDCPEVLIFDGVTAGFAVEHCTGTLRPPTAREAADGPVRANVR
;
A
#
# COMPACT_ATOMS: atom_id res chain seq x y z
N MET A 1 12.44 -10.21 2.21
CA MET A 1 11.36 -9.19 2.24
C MET A 1 10.07 -9.92 2.60
N GLU A 2 9.49 -9.66 3.78
CA GLU A 2 8.28 -10.36 4.23
C GLU A 2 7.06 -9.87 3.44
N GLY A 3 6.28 -10.78 2.84
CA GLY A 3 5.01 -10.44 2.19
C GLY A 3 3.91 -10.06 3.18
N SER A 4 2.85 -9.43 2.71
CA SER A 4 1.60 -9.22 3.45
C SER A 4 0.68 -10.45 3.34
N VAL A 5 -0.29 -10.55 4.24
CA VAL A 5 -1.35 -11.56 4.13
C VAL A 5 -2.31 -11.22 3.00
N SER A 6 -2.74 -9.96 2.89
CA SER A 6 -3.49 -9.50 1.73
C SER A 6 -2.62 -9.53 0.48
N TYR A 7 -3.23 -9.98 -0.60
CA TYR A 7 -2.60 -10.21 -1.90
C TYR A 7 -3.53 -9.98 -3.07
N LEU A 8 -4.84 -9.95 -2.84
CA LEU A 8 -5.80 -9.70 -3.89
C LEU A 8 -5.68 -8.24 -4.33
N PRO A 9 -5.89 -7.97 -5.63
CA PRO A 9 -5.69 -6.63 -6.15
C PRO A 9 -6.70 -5.65 -5.58
N VAL A 10 -6.24 -4.42 -5.38
CA VAL A 10 -7.06 -3.28 -4.95
C VAL A 10 -6.88 -2.17 -5.98
N ALA A 11 -7.98 -1.50 -6.30
CA ALA A 11 -7.95 -0.35 -7.20
C ALA A 11 -7.21 0.84 -6.56
N PRO A 12 -6.64 1.74 -7.37
CA PRO A 12 -6.17 3.04 -6.88
C PRO A 12 -7.32 3.85 -6.25
N PRO A 13 -7.00 4.87 -5.43
CA PRO A 13 -7.98 5.84 -4.96
C PRO A 13 -8.75 6.44 -6.14
N ALA A 14 -10.06 6.68 -5.98
CA ALA A 14 -10.92 7.13 -7.08
C ALA A 14 -10.41 8.39 -7.81
N TRP A 15 -9.82 9.34 -7.07
CA TRP A 15 -9.24 10.57 -7.64
C TRP A 15 -7.98 10.31 -8.50
N ALA A 16 -7.31 9.17 -8.29
CA ALA A 16 -6.08 8.79 -9.00
C ALA A 16 -6.36 7.82 -10.16
N ARG A 17 -7.61 7.43 -10.38
CA ARG A 17 -7.96 6.41 -11.38
C ARG A 17 -7.90 6.96 -12.79
N LEU A 18 -7.42 6.12 -13.69
CA LEU A 18 -7.50 6.31 -15.12
C LEU A 18 -8.74 5.62 -15.69
N ALA A 19 -9.13 6.00 -16.91
CA ALA A 19 -10.35 5.50 -17.56
C ALA A 19 -10.38 3.97 -17.74
N ARG A 20 -9.22 3.30 -17.70
CA ARG A 20 -9.08 1.84 -17.83
C ARG A 20 -8.95 1.11 -16.49
N ASP A 21 -8.98 1.80 -15.36
CA ASP A 21 -8.97 1.19 -14.04
C ASP A 21 -10.38 0.67 -13.70
N ASP A 22 -10.67 -0.56 -14.08
CA ASP A 22 -11.98 -1.23 -13.92
C ASP A 22 -12.15 -1.97 -12.58
N LEU A 23 -11.16 -1.87 -11.70
CA LEU A 23 -11.16 -2.56 -10.41
C LEU A 23 -12.13 -1.94 -9.40
N THR A 24 -12.75 -2.81 -8.62
CA THR A 24 -13.71 -2.45 -7.56
C THR A 24 -13.09 -1.55 -6.50
N SER A 25 -13.76 -0.42 -6.22
CA SER A 25 -13.55 0.35 -4.99
C SER A 25 -14.17 -0.36 -3.81
N TYR A 26 -13.50 -0.30 -2.66
CA TYR A 26 -14.10 -0.70 -1.41
C TYR A 26 -14.44 0.54 -0.60
N ALA A 27 -15.65 0.54 -0.01
CA ALA A 27 -16.11 1.63 0.82
C ALA A 27 -15.24 1.78 2.08
N LEU A 28 -15.35 2.95 2.73
CA LEU A 28 -14.77 3.14 4.05
C LEU A 28 -15.36 2.11 5.02
N VAL A 29 -14.49 1.51 5.82
CA VAL A 29 -14.90 0.61 6.90
C VAL A 29 -15.58 1.41 8.03
N ASP A 30 -16.90 1.40 8.08
CA ASP A 30 -17.65 2.00 9.19
C ASP A 30 -19.02 1.34 9.38
N PRO A 31 -19.34 0.74 10.54
CA PRO A 31 -18.46 0.48 11.67
C PRO A 31 -17.42 -0.61 11.36
N ILE A 32 -16.26 -0.56 12.04
CA ILE A 32 -15.27 -1.63 11.97
C ILE A 32 -15.84 -2.92 12.58
N PRO A 33 -15.86 -4.04 11.84
CA PRO A 33 -16.30 -5.33 12.37
C PRO A 33 -15.46 -5.74 13.59
N SER A 34 -16.13 -6.29 14.61
CA SER A 34 -15.45 -6.82 15.80
C SER A 34 -14.70 -8.13 15.52
N ARG A 35 -15.03 -8.81 14.42
CA ARG A 35 -14.50 -10.12 14.04
C ARG A 35 -14.40 -10.26 12.52
N PHE A 36 -13.27 -10.81 12.04
CA PHE A 36 -13.04 -11.15 10.64
C PHE A 36 -12.90 -12.67 10.47
N SER A 37 -13.75 -13.28 9.66
CA SER A 37 -13.73 -14.72 9.38
C SER A 37 -12.66 -15.08 8.36
N ILE A 38 -12.12 -16.30 8.43
CA ILE A 38 -10.95 -16.71 7.63
C ILE A 38 -11.26 -16.80 6.12
N GLY A 39 -12.49 -17.15 5.77
CA GLY A 39 -12.95 -17.28 4.39
C GLY A 39 -12.18 -18.30 3.55
N ASP A 40 -12.48 -18.31 2.25
CA ASP A 40 -11.90 -19.28 1.29
C ASP A 40 -10.61 -18.77 0.63
N GLN A 41 -10.37 -17.46 0.66
CA GLN A 41 -9.19 -16.80 0.09
C GLN A 41 -8.06 -16.64 1.12
N ALA A 42 -8.05 -17.47 2.15
CA ALA A 42 -7.08 -17.36 3.22
C ALA A 42 -5.67 -17.69 2.74
N ARG A 43 -4.72 -16.81 3.01
CA ARG A 43 -3.32 -16.97 2.55
C ARG A 43 -2.34 -16.57 3.63
N CYS A 44 -1.16 -17.18 3.62
CA CYS A 44 -0.03 -16.71 4.42
C CYS A 44 0.77 -15.67 3.65
N ALA A 45 1.42 -14.77 4.39
CA ALA A 45 2.48 -13.89 3.90
C ALA A 45 3.63 -14.57 3.11
N CYS A 46 3.85 -15.88 3.24
CA CYS A 46 4.82 -16.62 2.41
C CYS A 46 4.27 -17.04 1.05
N GLY A 47 2.97 -16.86 0.83
CA GLY A 47 2.25 -17.35 -0.33
C GLY A 47 1.51 -18.67 -0.12
N GLY A 48 1.82 -19.41 0.95
CA GLY A 48 1.25 -20.73 1.22
C GLY A 48 -0.22 -20.71 1.63
N ALA A 49 -0.90 -21.81 1.30
CA ALA A 49 -2.26 -22.09 1.71
C ALA A 49 -2.36 -22.56 3.17
N PRO A 50 -3.55 -22.42 3.80
CA PRO A 50 -3.81 -22.94 5.14
C PRO A 50 -3.73 -24.47 5.16
N LYS A 51 -3.09 -25.03 6.17
CA LYS A 51 -3.00 -26.49 6.38
C LYS A 51 -4.41 -27.03 6.66
N PRO A 52 -5.00 -27.91 5.83
CA PRO A 52 -6.40 -28.32 5.97
C PRO A 52 -6.72 -28.98 7.31
N SER A 53 -5.78 -29.72 7.88
CA SER A 53 -5.94 -30.42 9.17
C SER A 53 -5.71 -29.55 10.41
N ALA A 54 -5.26 -28.31 10.25
CA ALA A 54 -5.08 -27.41 11.38
C ALA A 54 -6.43 -26.77 11.79
N PRO A 55 -6.71 -26.61 13.09
CA PRO A 55 -7.92 -25.93 13.53
C PRO A 55 -7.90 -24.45 13.14
N VAL A 56 -9.08 -23.85 13.03
CA VAL A 56 -9.23 -22.39 12.95
C VAL A 56 -9.01 -21.83 14.36
N GLU A 57 -8.04 -20.91 14.48
CA GLU A 57 -7.72 -20.19 15.71
C GLU A 57 -8.25 -18.76 15.61
N GLU A 58 -8.84 -18.22 16.67
CA GLU A 58 -9.20 -16.81 16.75
C GLU A 58 -8.09 -16.02 17.47
N LYS A 59 -7.62 -14.93 16.86
CA LYS A 59 -6.56 -14.07 17.41
C LYS A 59 -7.02 -12.64 17.55
N ALA A 60 -6.52 -11.95 18.56
CA ALA A 60 -6.70 -10.51 18.69
C ALA A 60 -5.90 -9.77 17.62
N CYS A 61 -6.48 -8.73 17.04
CA CYS A 61 -5.83 -7.86 16.08
C CYS A 61 -6.19 -6.38 16.31
N LEU A 62 -5.41 -5.51 15.70
CA LEU A 62 -5.61 -4.06 15.72
C LEU A 62 -5.90 -3.56 14.30
N VAL A 63 -6.96 -2.76 14.17
CA VAL A 63 -7.32 -2.07 12.93
C VAL A 63 -6.91 -0.61 13.03
N PHE A 64 -5.99 -0.17 12.20
CA PHE A 64 -5.46 1.19 12.16
C PHE A 64 -6.20 2.05 11.12
N THR A 65 -6.72 3.19 11.56
CA THR A 65 -7.33 4.24 10.72
C THR A 65 -6.52 5.54 10.80
N THR A 66 -6.93 6.61 10.12
CA THR A 66 -6.29 7.94 10.27
C THR A 66 -6.49 8.60 11.63
N SER A 67 -7.59 8.29 12.33
CA SER A 67 -7.94 8.96 13.59
C SER A 67 -7.62 8.13 14.83
N ARG A 68 -7.88 6.82 14.79
CA ARG A 68 -7.62 5.92 15.93
C ARG A 68 -7.42 4.46 15.51
N ALA A 69 -6.96 3.66 16.45
CA ALA A 69 -6.91 2.21 16.30
C ALA A 69 -8.05 1.53 17.04
N PHE A 70 -8.51 0.40 16.51
CA PHE A 70 -9.62 -0.38 17.04
C PHE A 70 -9.16 -1.80 17.35
N ARG A 71 -9.70 -2.39 18.42
CA ARG A 71 -9.47 -3.79 18.75
C ARG A 71 -10.51 -4.65 18.06
N ALA A 72 -10.06 -5.70 17.39
CA ALA A 72 -10.92 -6.68 16.73
C ALA A 72 -10.34 -8.09 16.93
N ARG A 73 -11.02 -9.08 16.36
CA ARG A 73 -10.58 -10.46 16.30
C ARG A 73 -10.51 -10.95 14.86
N ILE A 74 -9.64 -11.89 14.57
CA ILE A 74 -9.46 -12.46 13.24
C ILE A 74 -9.25 -13.96 13.34
N GLU A 75 -9.96 -14.71 12.51
CA GLU A 75 -9.78 -16.14 12.36
C GLU A 75 -8.56 -16.42 11.47
N VAL A 76 -7.72 -17.35 11.91
CA VAL A 76 -6.51 -17.76 11.19
C VAL A 76 -6.34 -19.28 11.24
N ARG A 77 -5.55 -19.82 10.32
CA ARG A 77 -5.15 -21.24 10.33
C ARG A 77 -3.65 -21.35 10.12
N ARG A 78 -3.01 -22.40 10.63
CA ARG A 78 -1.57 -22.61 10.42
C ARG A 78 -1.26 -22.75 8.94
N CYS A 79 -0.17 -22.12 8.50
CA CYS A 79 0.32 -22.26 7.13
C CYS A 79 0.88 -23.67 6.92
N GLY A 80 0.66 -24.24 5.73
CA GLY A 80 1.26 -25.53 5.35
C GLY A 80 2.76 -25.47 5.03
N LEU A 81 3.31 -24.28 4.74
CA LEU A 81 4.68 -24.10 4.23
C LEU A 81 5.64 -23.45 5.22
N CYS A 82 5.15 -22.75 6.24
CA CYS A 82 5.99 -22.06 7.22
C CYS A 82 5.31 -22.00 8.59
N LEU A 83 6.00 -21.41 9.58
CA LEU A 83 5.51 -21.35 10.97
C LEU A 83 4.42 -20.28 11.22
N ARG A 84 4.16 -19.42 10.23
CA ARG A 84 3.17 -18.34 10.30
C ARG A 84 1.74 -18.85 10.11
N CYS A 85 0.77 -17.97 10.28
CA CYS A 85 -0.65 -18.26 10.04
C CYS A 85 -1.12 -17.65 8.72
N CYS A 86 -2.04 -18.36 8.06
CA CYS A 86 -2.87 -17.83 6.99
C CYS A 86 -4.06 -17.10 7.60
N GLY A 87 -4.43 -15.96 7.04
CA GLY A 87 -5.65 -15.25 7.40
C GLY A 87 -6.35 -14.69 6.17
N PRO A 88 -7.50 -14.05 6.38
CA PRO A 88 -8.33 -13.49 5.31
C PRO A 88 -7.69 -12.25 4.68
N ASP A 89 -8.01 -12.00 3.41
CA ASP A 89 -7.54 -10.82 2.67
C ASP A 89 -8.24 -9.52 3.10
N ILE A 90 -9.52 -9.60 3.49
CA ILE A 90 -10.39 -8.54 4.06
C ILE A 90 -10.52 -7.25 3.25
N ARG A 91 -10.09 -7.22 1.98
CA ARG A 91 -10.24 -6.05 1.10
C ARG A 91 -11.69 -5.61 0.94
N GLU A 92 -12.65 -6.54 1.02
CA GLU A 92 -14.09 -6.29 0.90
C GLU A 92 -14.60 -5.32 1.97
N PHE A 93 -13.93 -5.27 3.12
CA PHE A 93 -14.23 -4.32 4.19
C PHE A 93 -13.53 -2.98 4.00
N GLY A 94 -12.75 -2.77 2.93
CA GLY A 94 -11.88 -1.60 2.81
C GLY A 94 -10.66 -1.67 3.74
N LEU A 95 -10.19 -2.88 4.03
CA LEU A 95 -9.07 -3.15 4.93
C LEU A 95 -7.96 -3.95 4.24
N PHE A 96 -6.73 -3.71 4.70
CA PHE A 96 -5.52 -4.40 4.29
C PHE A 96 -4.96 -5.19 5.48
N ASN A 97 -4.91 -6.51 5.36
CA ASN A 97 -4.30 -7.40 6.31
C ASN A 97 -2.79 -7.50 6.09
N TYR A 98 -2.03 -6.77 6.89
CA TYR A 98 -0.57 -6.82 6.80
C TYR A 98 -0.02 -8.17 7.30
N ASN A 99 -0.41 -8.61 8.51
CA ASN A 99 0.22 -9.78 9.16
C ASN A 99 -0.68 -10.56 10.15
N ASN A 100 -2.00 -10.47 10.01
CA ASN A 100 -3.04 -11.00 10.91
C ASN A 100 -3.10 -10.37 12.31
N PHE A 101 -2.12 -9.56 12.71
CA PHE A 101 -2.14 -8.84 13.99
C PHE A 101 -2.41 -7.35 13.78
N ARG A 102 -1.93 -6.79 12.68
CA ARG A 102 -2.11 -5.39 12.29
C ARG A 102 -2.83 -5.34 10.96
N LEU A 103 -4.00 -4.71 10.97
CA LEU A 103 -4.85 -4.46 9.83
C LEU A 103 -4.88 -2.94 9.62
N TYR A 104 -4.88 -2.49 8.37
CA TYR A 104 -4.83 -1.07 8.03
C TYR A 104 -5.98 -0.72 7.11
N SER A 105 -6.72 0.34 7.39
CA SER A 105 -7.76 0.80 6.48
C SER A 105 -7.16 1.30 5.16
N HIS A 106 -7.88 1.04 4.07
CA HIS A 106 -7.56 1.64 2.78
C HIS A 106 -7.61 3.17 2.86
N GLU A 107 -8.49 3.73 3.68
CA GLU A 107 -8.56 5.17 3.94
C GLU A 107 -7.24 5.73 4.46
N LEU A 108 -6.65 5.13 5.51
CA LEU A 108 -5.34 5.52 6.02
C LEU A 108 -4.23 5.42 4.97
N LEU A 109 -4.21 4.32 4.23
CA LEU A 109 -3.16 4.06 3.23
C LEU A 109 -3.27 5.02 2.04
N ASN A 110 -4.50 5.26 1.57
CA ASN A 110 -4.79 6.17 0.47
C ASN A 110 -4.65 7.64 0.88
N SER A 111 -4.89 7.99 2.13
CA SER A 111 -4.66 9.33 2.68
C SER A 111 -3.20 9.72 2.50
N PHE A 112 -2.26 8.84 2.84
CA PHE A 112 -0.84 9.10 2.62
C PHE A 112 -0.47 9.19 1.14
N THR A 113 -1.02 8.30 0.30
CA THR A 113 -0.84 8.40 -1.16
C THR A 113 -1.32 9.74 -1.68
N SER A 114 -2.46 10.24 -1.18
CA SER A 114 -2.99 11.56 -1.52
C SER A 114 -2.07 12.69 -1.07
N CYS A 115 -1.55 12.62 0.16
CA CYS A 115 -0.61 13.62 0.66
C CYS A 115 0.64 13.69 -0.21
N MET A 116 1.27 12.54 -0.49
CA MET A 116 2.49 12.49 -1.32
C MET A 116 2.26 12.94 -2.77
N ALA A 117 1.08 12.71 -3.33
CA ALA A 117 0.76 13.13 -4.69
C ALA A 117 0.48 14.64 -4.81
N ASN A 118 0.03 15.30 -3.74
CA ASN A 118 -0.39 16.71 -3.79
C ASN A 118 0.64 17.66 -3.15
N PHE A 119 1.50 17.17 -2.26
CA PHE A 119 2.54 17.96 -1.62
C PHE A 119 3.69 17.06 -1.13
N GLU A 120 4.82 17.68 -0.79
CA GLU A 120 5.97 16.96 -0.25
C GLU A 120 5.67 16.42 1.17
N ALA A 121 5.09 15.23 1.25
CA ALA A 121 4.74 14.56 2.49
C ALA A 121 5.75 13.44 2.83
N PRO A 122 6.78 13.69 3.66
CA PRO A 122 7.68 12.63 4.08
C PRO A 122 6.94 11.61 4.96
N PHE A 123 7.36 10.33 4.91
CA PHE A 123 6.80 9.26 5.75
C PHE A 123 6.74 9.63 7.23
N HIS A 124 7.82 10.22 7.77
CA HIS A 124 7.88 10.65 9.16
C HIS A 124 6.87 11.77 9.47
N GLY A 125 6.73 12.75 8.57
CA GLY A 125 5.78 13.85 8.72
C GLY A 125 4.34 13.36 8.77
N PHE A 126 3.95 12.49 7.83
CA PHE A 126 2.62 11.89 7.82
C PHE A 126 2.36 11.01 9.05
N ARG A 127 3.33 10.17 9.43
CA ARG A 127 3.25 9.34 10.65
C ARG A 127 3.03 10.21 11.88
N LYS A 128 3.74 11.34 12.00
CA LYS A 128 3.60 12.29 13.12
C LYS A 128 2.21 12.94 13.12
N HIS A 129 1.72 13.33 11.95
CA HIS A 129 0.35 13.84 11.78
C HIS A 129 -0.71 12.85 12.30
N VAL A 130 -0.65 11.58 11.87
CA VAL A 130 -1.56 10.53 12.36
C VAL A 130 -1.39 10.29 13.87
N SER A 131 -0.14 10.34 14.37
CA SER A 131 0.13 10.18 15.80
C SER A 131 -0.50 11.29 16.65
N HIS A 132 -0.51 12.54 16.17
CA HIS A 132 -1.21 13.64 16.84
C HIS A 132 -2.72 13.42 16.82
N SER A 133 -3.28 13.01 15.68
CA SER A 133 -4.70 12.67 15.58
C SER A 133 -5.10 11.57 16.58
N TYR A 134 -4.26 10.55 16.76
CA TYR A 134 -4.48 9.48 17.76
C TYR A 134 -4.49 10.01 19.20
N ALA A 135 -3.67 11.01 19.51
CA ALA A 135 -3.65 11.64 20.83
C ALA A 135 -4.93 12.46 21.08
N GLU A 136 -5.37 13.23 20.08
CA GLU A 136 -6.60 14.02 20.14
C GLU A 136 -7.85 13.14 20.28
N HIS A 137 -7.91 12.03 19.54
CA HIS A 137 -9.03 11.08 19.57
C HIS A 137 -8.91 10.01 20.67
N GLN A 138 -7.93 10.13 21.58
CA GLN A 138 -7.69 9.21 22.69
C GLN A 138 -7.65 7.73 22.25
N SER A 139 -6.92 7.46 21.16
CA SER A 139 -6.78 6.11 20.62
C SER A 139 -6.26 5.13 21.69
N PRO A 140 -6.84 3.92 21.79
CA PRO A 140 -6.47 2.94 22.82
C PRO A 140 -5.04 2.40 22.68
N VAL A 141 -4.40 2.61 21.53
CA VAL A 141 -3.00 2.27 21.27
C VAL A 141 -2.35 3.38 20.43
N PRO A 142 -1.03 3.60 20.59
CA PRO A 142 -0.31 4.58 19.78
C PRO A 142 -0.20 4.12 18.32
N PHE A 143 0.01 5.09 17.42
CA PHE A 143 0.31 4.78 16.03
C PHE A 143 1.72 4.16 15.87
N VAL A 144 1.91 3.39 14.81
CA VAL A 144 3.10 2.56 14.59
C VAL A 144 4.39 3.37 14.35
N SER A 145 5.54 2.69 14.41
CA SER A 145 6.84 3.30 14.11
C SER A 145 7.03 3.62 12.62
N ASP A 146 7.95 4.52 12.28
CA ASP A 146 8.25 4.91 10.90
C ASP A 146 8.67 3.72 10.01
N THR A 147 9.45 2.78 10.57
CA THR A 147 9.84 1.56 9.86
C THR A 147 8.64 0.67 9.56
N THR A 148 7.73 0.51 10.52
CA THR A 148 6.50 -0.26 10.32
C THR A 148 5.61 0.41 9.29
N TRP A 149 5.41 1.73 9.41
CA TRP A 149 4.57 2.50 8.51
C TRP A 149 5.03 2.40 7.05
N ARG A 150 6.34 2.61 6.80
CA ARG A 150 6.94 2.43 5.48
C ARG A 150 6.71 1.03 4.92
N ALA A 151 7.00 0.00 5.72
CA ALA A 151 6.86 -1.39 5.29
C ALA A 151 5.41 -1.73 4.90
N VAL A 152 4.44 -1.26 5.69
CA VAL A 152 3.01 -1.47 5.44
C VAL A 152 2.57 -0.78 4.16
N TRP A 153 2.89 0.50 3.99
CA TRP A 153 2.47 1.26 2.82
C TRP A 153 3.07 0.68 1.52
N PHE A 154 4.36 0.35 1.50
CA PHE A 154 4.96 -0.34 0.36
C PHE A 154 4.36 -1.73 0.11
N SER A 155 3.94 -2.45 1.15
CA SER A 155 3.25 -3.73 0.98
C SER A 155 1.86 -3.54 0.36
N PHE A 156 1.15 -2.48 0.73
CA PHE A 156 -0.13 -2.12 0.14
C PHE A 156 0.00 -1.70 -1.33
N LEU A 157 1.00 -0.87 -1.68
CA LEU A 157 1.24 -0.49 -3.08
C LEU A 157 1.42 -1.69 -4.00
N ARG A 158 2.03 -2.78 -3.52
CA ARG A 158 2.26 -3.99 -4.33
C ARG A 158 0.97 -4.70 -4.74
N ILE A 159 -0.12 -4.49 -4.02
CA ILE A 159 -1.44 -5.03 -4.37
C ILE A 159 -2.32 -3.98 -5.06
N GLN A 160 -1.88 -2.71 -5.11
CA GLN A 160 -2.54 -1.70 -5.94
C GLN A 160 -2.22 -1.97 -7.40
N GLN A 161 -3.25 -2.31 -8.17
CA GLN A 161 -3.12 -2.58 -9.58
C GLN A 161 -3.28 -1.28 -10.36
N LEU A 162 -2.20 -0.86 -11.01
CA LEU A 162 -2.14 0.28 -11.94
C LEU A 162 -2.18 -0.24 -13.39
N ILE A 163 -3.13 -1.13 -13.67
CA ILE A 163 -3.22 -1.84 -14.96
C ILE A 163 -3.63 -0.86 -16.06
N ASN A 164 -2.97 -0.95 -17.22
CA ASN A 164 -3.27 -0.17 -18.43
C ASN A 164 -3.05 1.35 -18.33
N SER A 165 -2.34 1.83 -17.29
CA SER A 165 -1.98 3.24 -17.09
C SER A 165 -1.04 3.82 -18.15
N PHE A 166 -0.43 2.94 -18.95
CA PHE A 166 0.68 3.27 -19.83
C PHE A 166 0.33 3.12 -21.31
N ALA A 167 -0.96 3.05 -21.63
CA ALA A 167 -1.44 3.08 -23.00
C ALA A 167 -1.58 4.55 -23.45
N CYS A 168 -0.66 5.02 -24.27
CA CYS A 168 -0.80 6.31 -24.93
C CYS A 168 -2.03 6.23 -25.86
N SER A 169 -2.98 7.16 -25.74
CA SER A 169 -4.20 7.17 -26.58
C SER A 169 -3.92 7.30 -28.09
N LYS A 170 -2.70 7.71 -28.46
CA LYS A 170 -2.21 7.74 -29.85
C LYS A 170 -1.30 6.56 -30.23
N CYS A 171 -0.56 6.02 -29.26
CA CYS A 171 0.58 5.14 -29.49
C CYS A 171 0.30 3.67 -29.12
N GLY A 172 -0.80 3.39 -28.40
CA GLY A 172 -1.14 2.06 -27.91
C GLY A 172 -0.41 1.69 -26.62
N ASP A 173 -0.42 0.39 -26.30
CA ASP A 173 0.21 -0.17 -25.11
C ASP A 173 1.74 -0.16 -25.25
N CYS A 174 2.46 0.17 -24.16
CA CYS A 174 3.93 0.22 -24.07
C CYS A 174 4.63 1.27 -24.97
N PRO A 175 4.75 2.54 -24.54
CA PRO A 175 5.86 3.37 -25.02
C PRO A 175 7.19 2.75 -24.55
N GLU A 176 8.19 2.71 -25.44
CA GLU A 176 9.55 2.22 -25.14
C GLU A 176 10.19 2.96 -23.95
N VAL A 177 9.79 4.21 -23.75
CA VAL A 177 10.25 5.07 -22.66
C VAL A 177 9.06 5.61 -21.89
N LEU A 178 9.10 5.42 -20.58
CA LEU A 178 8.08 5.92 -19.66
C LEU A 178 8.70 6.97 -18.74
N ILE A 179 8.36 8.24 -18.99
CA ILE A 179 8.84 9.36 -18.19
C ILE A 179 7.81 9.65 -17.11
N PHE A 180 8.20 9.43 -15.86
CA PHE A 180 7.45 9.90 -14.69
C PHE A 180 7.97 11.29 -14.34
N ASP A 181 7.15 12.32 -14.53
CA ASP A 181 7.46 13.67 -14.05
C ASP A 181 7.19 13.72 -12.54
N GLY A 182 8.19 13.30 -11.76
CA GLY A 182 8.13 13.24 -10.30
C GLY A 182 8.73 11.97 -9.72
N VAL A 183 10.07 11.89 -9.66
CA VAL A 183 10.76 10.92 -8.81
C VAL A 183 11.67 11.67 -7.86
N THR A 184 11.22 11.84 -6.62
CA THR A 184 12.11 12.25 -5.52
C THR A 184 12.70 10.99 -4.89
N ALA A 185 13.86 10.56 -5.40
CA ALA A 185 14.64 9.50 -4.78
C ALA A 185 15.65 10.13 -3.80
N GLY A 186 15.34 10.09 -2.51
CA GLY A 186 16.28 10.49 -1.45
C GLY A 186 17.25 9.36 -1.14
N PHE A 187 18.53 9.56 -1.45
CA PHE A 187 19.61 8.66 -1.03
C PHE A 187 20.28 9.22 0.23
N ALA A 188 20.67 8.34 1.16
CA ALA A 188 21.60 8.74 2.22
C ALA A 188 22.91 9.21 1.57
N VAL A 189 23.55 10.26 2.10
CA VAL A 189 24.74 10.87 1.47
C VAL A 189 25.89 9.85 1.29
N GLU A 190 25.97 8.86 2.17
CA GLU A 190 26.88 7.72 2.09
C GLU A 190 26.65 6.77 0.89
N HIS A 191 25.49 6.87 0.24
CA HIS A 191 25.15 6.16 -1.00
C HIS A 191 25.16 7.06 -2.24
N CYS A 192 25.44 8.36 -2.07
CA CYS A 192 25.69 9.27 -3.19
C CYS A 192 27.08 9.00 -3.77
N THR A 193 27.23 7.92 -4.53
CA THR A 193 28.45 7.69 -5.31
C THR A 193 28.55 8.75 -6.40
N GLY A 194 29.76 9.19 -6.76
CA GLY A 194 29.98 10.13 -7.88
C GLY A 194 29.51 9.63 -9.26
N THR A 195 28.95 8.42 -9.32
CA THR A 195 28.37 7.77 -10.49
C THR A 195 26.86 7.96 -10.62
N LEU A 196 26.17 8.51 -9.61
CA LEU A 196 24.77 8.90 -9.74
C LEU A 196 24.66 10.05 -10.74
N ARG A 197 24.12 9.72 -11.91
CA ARG A 197 23.80 10.66 -12.98
C ARG A 197 22.28 10.75 -13.05
N PRO A 198 21.69 11.96 -13.15
CA PRO A 198 20.28 12.07 -13.48
C PRO A 198 20.03 11.30 -14.80
N PRO A 199 18.85 10.68 -14.98
CA PRO A 199 18.50 9.95 -16.20
C PRO A 199 18.23 10.91 -17.38
N THR A 200 18.93 12.03 -17.43
CA THR A 200 18.93 12.97 -18.55
C THR A 200 20.13 12.65 -19.42
N ALA A 201 20.05 11.55 -20.18
CA ALA A 201 20.82 11.50 -21.41
C ALA A 201 20.21 12.61 -22.30
N ARG A 202 21.01 13.62 -22.66
CA ARG A 202 20.63 14.47 -23.79
C ARG A 202 20.61 13.53 -24.99
N GLU A 203 19.51 13.48 -25.73
CA GLU A 203 19.53 12.85 -27.04
C GLU A 203 20.68 13.46 -27.87
N ALA A 204 21.22 12.69 -28.81
CA ALA A 204 22.27 13.13 -29.72
C ALA A 204 21.92 14.49 -30.37
N ALA A 205 22.91 15.15 -30.97
CA ALA A 205 22.82 16.52 -31.50
C ALA A 205 21.62 16.81 -32.45
N ASP A 206 20.91 15.76 -32.91
CA ASP A 206 19.75 15.82 -33.79
C ASP A 206 18.38 15.66 -33.06
N GLY A 207 18.37 15.67 -31.72
CA GLY A 207 17.13 15.62 -30.94
C GLY A 207 16.24 16.86 -31.14
N PRO A 208 14.91 16.75 -30.94
CA PRO A 208 13.99 17.86 -31.16
C PRO A 208 14.28 19.04 -30.21
N VAL A 209 14.74 20.14 -30.79
CA VAL A 209 14.96 21.40 -30.06
C VAL A 209 13.63 22.14 -29.92
N ARG A 210 13.24 22.48 -28.68
CA ARG A 210 12.12 23.40 -28.46
C ARG A 210 12.50 24.80 -28.94
N ALA A 211 12.11 25.14 -30.17
CA ALA A 211 12.13 26.51 -30.66
C ALA A 211 10.85 27.24 -30.20
N ASN A 212 10.98 28.50 -29.77
CA ASN A 212 9.91 29.38 -29.29
C ASN A 212 9.29 29.00 -27.94
N VAL A 213 10.11 28.87 -26.90
CA VAL A 213 9.62 29.00 -25.51
C VAL A 213 9.50 30.50 -25.22
N ARG A 214 8.26 31.00 -25.12
CA ARG A 214 7.96 32.34 -24.58
C ARG A 214 7.81 32.27 -23.07
#